data_AF-A0A402AP35-F1
#
_entry.id   AF-A0A402AP35-F1
#
_cell.length_a   1.000
_cell.length_b   1.000
_cell.length_c   1.000
_cell.angle_alpha   90.00
_cell.angle_beta   90.00
_cell.angle_gamma   90.00
#
_symmetry.space_group_name_H-M   'P 1'
#
loop_
_entity.id
_entity.type
_entity.pdbx_description
1 polymer ?
#
loop_
_entity_poly.entity_id
_entity_poly.type
_entity_poly.pdbx_seq_one_letter_code
_entity_poly.pdbx_strand_id
1 'polypeptide(L)' 'MYLISGHDRTIQPEAEHFMAKRIGATTREATSRHASPVSHPYEVAEPILEAARGINR' A
#
# COMPACT_ATOMS: atom_id res chain seq x y z
N MET A 1 -1.21 -7.55 3.15
CA MET A 1 -0.65 -6.19 3.28
C MET A 1 -1.47 -5.24 2.40
N TYR A 2 -1.62 -3.99 2.81
CA TYR A 2 -2.27 -2.89 2.07
C TYR A 2 -1.29 -1.70 1.97
N LEU A 3 -1.16 -1.10 0.78
CA LEU A 3 -0.36 0.11 0.57
C LEU A 3 -1.31 1.31 0.45
N ILE A 4 -1.10 2.31 1.29
CA ILE A 4 -1.91 3.53 1.35
C ILE A 4 -1.21 4.65 0.58
N SER A 5 -1.95 5.32 -0.29
CA SER A 5 -1.46 6.49 -1.04
C SER A 5 -1.84 7.77 -0.29
N GLY A 6 -0.95 8.28 0.56
CA GLY A 6 -1.26 9.33 1.56
C GLY A 6 -1.70 10.69 1.00
N HIS A 7 -1.58 10.91 -0.32
CA HIS A 7 -2.06 12.12 -1.01
C HIS A 7 -3.01 11.80 -2.17
N ASP A 8 -3.66 10.64 -2.15
CA ASP A 8 -4.66 10.27 -3.14
C ASP A 8 -5.85 11.25 -3.11
N ARG A 9 -6.33 11.61 -4.30
CA ARG A 9 -7.45 12.53 -4.55
C ARG A 9 -8.63 11.84 -5.24
N THR A 10 -8.44 10.60 -5.67
CA THR A 10 -9.45 9.73 -6.27
C THR A 10 -10.04 8.84 -5.20
N ILE A 11 -9.19 8.23 -4.36
CA ILE A 11 -9.58 7.53 -3.14
C ILE A 11 -9.05 8.33 -1.96
N GLN A 12 -9.88 8.66 -0.97
CA GLN A 12 -9.39 9.40 0.20
C GLN A 12 -8.52 8.47 1.06
N PRO A 13 -7.36 8.92 1.57
CA PRO A 13 -6.49 8.10 2.42
C PRO A 13 -7.24 7.49 3.62
N GLU A 14 -8.19 8.22 4.21
CA GLU A 14 -9.01 7.74 5.33
C GLU A 14 -9.88 6.53 4.94
N ALA A 15 -10.35 6.47 3.69
CA ALA A 15 -11.08 5.33 3.16
C ALA A 15 -10.15 4.13 2.96
N GLU A 16 -8.91 4.35 2.51
CA GLU A 16 -7.89 3.30 2.41
C GLU A 16 -7.54 2.72 3.78
N HIS A 17 -7.33 3.58 4.80
CA HIS A 17 -7.14 3.15 6.19
C HIS A 17 -8.32 2.33 6.72
N PHE A 18 -9.55 2.78 6.45
CA PHE A 18 -10.76 2.04 6.84
C PHE A 18 -10.80 0.65 6.21
N MET A 19 -10.54 0.56 4.91
CA MET A 19 -10.53 -0.71 4.19
C MET A 19 -9.44 -1.65 4.69
N ALA A 20 -8.22 -1.14 4.89
CA ALA A 20 -7.11 -1.92 5.42
C ALA A 20 -7.41 -2.48 6.82
N LYS A 21 -7.99 -1.65 7.71
CA LYS A 21 -8.43 -2.07 9.05
C LYS A 21 -9.52 -3.14 8.97
N ARG A 22 -10.51 -2.96 8.10
CA ARG A 22 -11.64 -3.88 7.94
C ARG A 22 -11.19 -5.30 7.59
N ILE A 23 -10.14 -5.43 6.78
CA ILE A 23 -9.61 -6.74 6.36
C ILE A 23 -8.46 -7.24 7.25
N GLY A 24 -8.11 -6.52 8.32
CA GLY A 24 -7.00 -6.88 9.21
C GLY A 24 -5.63 -6.86 8.53
N ALA A 25 -5.44 -6.02 7.51
CA ALA A 25 -4.17 -5.95 6.78
C ALA A 25 -3.11 -5.15 7.54
N THR A 26 -1.86 -5.62 7.48
CA THR A 26 -0.68 -4.77 7.75
C THR A 26 -0.63 -3.66 6.71
N THR A 27 -0.46 -2.42 7.15
CA THR A 27 -0.40 -1.23 6.29
C THR A 27 1.03 -0.72 6.09
N ARG A 28 1.31 -0.18 4.90
CA ARG A 28 2.39 0.79 4.66
C ARG A 28 1.80 2.01 3.97
N GLU A 29 2.43 3.16 4.12
CA GLU A 29 1.96 4.41 3.54
C GLU A 29 3.07 5.04 2.70
N ALA A 30 2.72 5.42 1.47
CA ALA A 30 3.59 6.11 0.52
C ALA A 30 3.14 7.56 0.38
N THR A 31 4.07 8.51 0.31
CA THR A 31 3.81 9.96 0.09
C THR A 31 3.46 10.24 -1.38
N SER A 32 2.47 9.52 -1.89
CA SER A 32 2.09 9.45 -3.29
C SER A 32 0.62 9.82 -3.51
N ARG A 33 0.29 10.19 -4.75
CA ARG A 33 -1.11 10.33 -5.20
C ARG A 33 -1.59 9.00 -5.76
N HIS A 34 -2.79 8.99 -6.37
CA HIS A 34 -3.46 7.81 -6.89
C HIS A 34 -2.57 6.80 -7.66
N ALA A 35 -1.68 7.28 -8.53
CA ALA A 35 -0.79 6.43 -9.32
C ALA A 35 0.53 6.11 -8.57
N SER A 36 0.43 5.58 -7.36
CA SER A 36 1.59 5.15 -6.57
C SER A 36 2.46 4.08 -7.25
N PRO A 37 1.93 3.10 -8.02
CA PRO A 37 2.77 2.13 -8.74
C PRO A 37 3.65 2.75 -9.83
N VAL A 38 3.30 3.94 -10.32
CA VAL A 38 4.06 4.65 -11.37
C VAL A 38 5.05 5.63 -10.75
N SER A 39 4.61 6.38 -9.74
CA SER A 39 5.41 7.45 -9.13
C SER A 39 6.39 6.95 -8.07
N HIS A 40 6.03 5.89 -7.34
CA HIS A 40 6.81 5.30 -6.25
C HIS A 40 6.93 3.77 -6.45
N PRO A 41 7.44 3.31 -7.62
CA PRO A 41 7.42 1.90 -7.99
C PRO A 41 8.20 1.01 -7.00
N TYR A 42 9.28 1.54 -6.40
CA TYR A 42 10.07 0.80 -5.40
C TYR A 42 9.32 0.59 -4.09
N GLU A 43 8.64 1.62 -3.58
CA GLU A 43 7.82 1.52 -2.35
C GLU A 43 6.65 0.54 -2.52
N VAL A 44 6.15 0.40 -3.74
CA VAL A 44 5.11 -0.58 -4.09
C VAL A 44 5.69 -1.99 -4.24
N ALA A 45 6.84 -2.14 -4.89
CA ALA A 45 7.43 -3.44 -5.20
C ALA A 45 8.08 -4.12 -3.98
N GLU A 46 8.75 -3.36 -3.12
CA GLU A 46 9.45 -3.87 -1.94
C GLU A 46 8.57 -4.78 -1.06
N PRO A 47 7.37 -4.36 -0.61
CA PRO A 47 6.53 -5.20 0.22
C PRO A 47 6.00 -6.45 -0.48
N ILE A 48 5.77 -6.39 -1.80
CA ILE A 48 5.38 -7.56 -2.59
C ILE A 48 6.52 -8.59 -2.58
N LEU A 49 7.76 -8.13 -2.78
CA LEU A 49 8.94 -8.99 -2.75
C LEU A 49 9.22 -9.55 -1.35
N GLU A 50 9.02 -8.76 -0.29
CA GLU A 50 9.11 -9.25 1.09
C GLU A 50 8.12 -10.37 1.36
N ALA A 51 6.85 -10.17 1.00
CA ALA A 51 5.82 -11.19 1.13
C ALA A 51 6.19 -12.45 0.33
N ALA A 52 6.61 -12.29 -0.93
CA ALA A 52 7.00 -13.41 -1.79
C ALA A 52 8.17 -14.23 -1.22
N ARG A 53 9.18 -13.56 -0.64
CA ARG A 53 10.30 -14.23 0.05
C ARG A 53 9.84 -14.98 1.29
N GLY A 54 8.84 -14.47 2.00
CA GLY A 54 8.25 -15.10 3.19
C GLY A 54 7.44 -16.37 2.90
N ILE A 55 6.99 -16.59 1.65
CA ILE A 55 6.18 -17.76 1.26
C ILE A 55 7.00 -19.06 1.25
N ASN A 56 8.32 -19.01 1.05
CA ASN A 56 9.20 -20.19 1.03
C ASN A 56 9.76 -20.58 2.43
N ARG A 57 8.96 -20.44 3.49
CA ARG A 57 9.35 -20.84 4.85
C ARG A 57 8.50 -21.99 5.39
#